data_AF-A0A3M2DM94-F1
#
_entry.id   AF-A0A3M2DM94-F1
#
_cell.length_a   1.000
_cell.length_b   1.000
_cell.length_c   1.000
_cell.angle_alpha   90.00
_cell.angle_beta   90.00
_cell.angle_gamma   90.00
#
_symmetry.space_group_name_H-M   'P 1'
#
loop_
_entity.id
_entity.type
_entity.pdbx_description
1 polymer ?
#
loop_
_entity_poly.entity_id
_entity_poly.type
_entity_poly.pdbx_seq_one_letter_code
_entity_poly.pdbx_strand_id
1 'polypeptide(L)'
;MSTETWRRCSSCKTDIPFGAKYYACSVSTCNRSRTALYFCSLPCWEAHLPLVRHREAWAEEKVAPARDEWERQRAAEAGGDGARAARKVVAADRRAAPADGDVPHDILIVASKLKAYIRAKSGMRTSDTCLEALSTIVRDACNEAIRRAAADGRQTVMGRDFRRY
;
A
#
# COMPACT_ATOMS: atom_id res chain seq x y z
N MET A 1 -33.44 10.01 18.55
CA MET A 1 -33.28 9.42 17.20
C MET A 1 -31.81 9.08 17.05
N SER A 2 -31.45 7.82 17.26
CA SER A 2 -30.07 7.36 17.18
C SER A 2 -29.65 7.40 15.71
N THR A 3 -29.01 8.48 15.28
CA THR A 3 -28.40 8.57 13.96
C THR A 3 -27.27 7.55 13.90
N GLU A 4 -27.48 6.46 13.17
CA GLU A 4 -26.48 5.40 13.00
C GLU A 4 -25.20 6.00 12.38
N THR A 5 -24.10 5.95 13.13
CA THR A 5 -22.81 6.52 12.74
C THR A 5 -22.06 5.55 11.84
N TRP A 6 -21.72 5.99 10.62
CA TRP A 6 -20.85 5.24 9.71
C TRP A 6 -19.38 5.41 10.10
N ARG A 7 -18.92 6.66 10.22
CA ARG A 7 -17.52 7.02 10.53
C ARG A 7 -17.45 8.33 11.31
N ARG A 8 -16.25 8.67 11.80
CA ARG A 8 -15.96 9.95 12.47
C ARG A 8 -15.10 10.85 11.60
N CYS A 9 -15.43 12.15 11.60
CA CYS A 9 -14.63 13.16 10.95
C CYS A 9 -13.21 13.15 11.51
N SER A 10 -12.21 13.18 10.64
CA SER A 10 -10.80 13.12 11.05
C SER A 10 -10.33 14.41 11.73
N SER A 11 -10.95 15.54 11.40
CA SER A 11 -10.66 16.87 11.96
C SER A 11 -11.43 17.16 13.25
N CYS A 12 -12.76 17.30 13.19
CA CYS A 12 -13.58 17.68 14.35
C CYS A 12 -14.10 16.52 15.21
N LYS A 13 -13.86 15.26 14.80
CA LYS A 13 -14.36 14.03 15.47
C LYS A 13 -15.88 13.87 15.52
N THR A 14 -16.65 14.75 14.88
CA THR A 14 -18.10 14.60 14.71
C THR A 14 -18.44 13.33 13.93
N ASP A 15 -19.54 12.69 14.31
CA ASP A 15 -20.08 11.51 13.66
C ASP A 15 -20.65 11.85 12.28
N ILE A 16 -20.32 11.01 11.29
CA ILE A 16 -20.85 11.05 9.92
C ILE A 16 -21.88 9.91 9.81
N PRO A 17 -23.18 10.23 9.70
CA PRO A 17 -24.21 9.21 9.58
C PRO A 17 -24.20 8.54 8.20
N PHE A 18 -24.78 7.34 8.12
CA PHE A 18 -25.01 6.68 6.82
C PHE A 18 -25.87 7.55 5.90
N GLY A 19 -25.60 7.53 4.60
CA GLY A 19 -26.28 8.37 3.60
C GLY A 19 -25.91 9.87 3.61
N ALA A 20 -25.09 10.34 4.57
CA ALA A 20 -24.65 11.73 4.59
C ALA A 20 -23.55 12.02 3.57
N LYS A 21 -23.50 13.27 3.10
CA LYS A 21 -22.37 13.77 2.32
C LYS A 21 -21.12 13.86 3.20
N TYR A 22 -20.00 13.42 2.66
CA TYR A 22 -18.68 13.57 3.26
C TYR A 22 -17.68 13.94 2.18
N TYR A 23 -16.55 14.48 2.61
CA TYR A 23 -15.45 14.86 1.73
C TYR A 23 -14.28 13.90 1.92
N ALA A 24 -13.76 13.39 0.81
CA ALA A 24 -12.52 12.64 0.74
C ALA A 24 -11.43 13.51 0.11
N CYS A 25 -10.17 13.27 0.47
CA CYS A 25 -9.05 13.94 -0.20
C CYS A 25 -8.75 13.21 -1.52
N SER A 26 -8.48 13.93 -2.60
CA SER A 26 -8.08 13.33 -3.88
C SER A 26 -6.75 12.56 -3.81
N VAL A 27 -5.93 12.83 -2.80
CA VAL A 27 -4.63 12.17 -2.61
C VAL A 27 -4.82 10.74 -2.10
N SER A 28 -4.37 9.77 -2.89
CA SER A 28 -4.55 8.33 -2.62
C SER A 28 -3.93 7.85 -1.30
N THR A 29 -2.86 8.49 -0.80
CA THR A 29 -2.27 8.16 0.51
C THR A 29 -3.20 8.47 1.67
N CYS A 30 -4.05 9.49 1.54
CA CYS A 30 -5.05 9.86 2.53
C CYS A 30 -6.28 8.95 2.51
N ASN A 31 -6.41 8.06 1.52
CA ASN A 31 -7.57 7.17 1.35
C ASN A 31 -7.24 5.68 1.58
N ARG A 32 -6.02 5.33 1.99
CA ARG A 32 -5.62 3.93 2.25
C ARG A 32 -6.38 3.36 3.45
N SER A 33 -6.68 2.07 3.43
CA SER A 33 -7.47 1.37 4.48
C SER A 33 -7.06 1.64 5.94
N ARG A 34 -5.77 1.86 6.22
CA ARG A 34 -5.25 2.20 7.57
C ARG A 34 -5.22 3.69 7.91
N THR A 35 -5.36 4.58 6.94
CA THR A 35 -5.17 6.03 7.09
C THR A 35 -6.31 6.82 6.43
N ALA A 36 -7.40 6.14 6.03
CA ALA A 36 -8.51 6.76 5.31
C ALA A 36 -9.11 7.90 6.13
N LEU A 37 -8.93 9.12 5.63
CA LEU A 37 -9.45 10.34 6.23
C LEU A 37 -10.83 10.63 5.64
N TYR A 38 -11.75 10.97 6.54
CA TYR A 38 -13.13 11.32 6.19
C TYR A 38 -13.43 12.67 6.83
N PHE A 39 -14.02 13.59 6.07
CA PHE A 39 -14.33 14.94 6.55
C PHE A 39 -15.82 15.22 6.39
N CYS A 40 -16.45 15.79 7.42
CA CYS A 40 -17.87 16.13 7.38
C CYS A 40 -18.17 17.41 6.57
N SER A 41 -17.17 18.25 6.33
CA SER A 41 -17.33 19.54 5.64
C SER A 41 -16.04 19.99 4.96
N LEU A 42 -16.16 20.93 4.01
CA LEU A 42 -15.01 21.56 3.34
C LEU A 42 -14.03 22.21 4.34
N PRO A 43 -14.46 22.97 5.37
CA PRO A 43 -13.54 23.50 6.38
C PRO A 43 -12.79 22.42 7.16
N CYS A 44 -13.43 21.27 7.42
CA CYS A 44 -12.77 20.14 8.07
C CYS A 44 -11.70 19.51 7.17
N TRP A 45 -11.91 19.51 5.85
CA TRP A 45 -10.92 19.07 4.86
C TRP A 45 -9.77 20.08 4.72
N GLU A 46 -10.07 21.39 4.71
CA GLU A 46 -9.06 22.47 4.65
C GLU A 46 -8.14 22.47 5.89
N ALA A 47 -8.69 22.16 7.07
CA ALA A 47 -7.92 22.01 8.29
C ALA A 47 -6.86 20.89 8.22
N HIS A 48 -6.98 19.97 7.27
CA HIS A 48 -5.98 18.92 7.04
C HIS A 48 -4.78 19.40 6.22
N LEU A 49 -4.94 20.44 5.37
CA LEU A 49 -3.90 20.89 4.43
C LEU A 49 -2.59 21.33 5.12
N PRO A 50 -2.62 22.04 6.28
CA PRO A 50 -1.39 22.46 6.96
C PRO A 50 -0.58 21.28 7.54
N LEU A 51 -1.24 20.15 7.84
CA LEU A 51 -0.61 18.98 8.46
C LEU A 51 0.08 18.07 7.45
N VAL A 52 -0.27 18.19 6.16
CA VAL A 52 0.19 17.29 5.09
C VAL A 52 0.66 18.13 3.90
N ARG A 53 1.97 18.10 3.60
CA ARG A 53 2.55 18.83 2.46
C ARG A 53 2.23 18.17 1.11
N HIS A 54 0.95 18.07 0.75
CA HIS A 54 0.54 17.70 -0.61
C HIS A 54 0.60 18.92 -1.54
N ARG A 55 0.94 18.70 -2.82
CA ARG A 55 1.14 19.77 -3.81
C ARG A 55 -0.17 20.29 -4.41
N GLU A 56 -1.07 19.39 -4.77
CA GLU A 56 -2.37 19.67 -5.38
C GLU A 56 -3.38 18.69 -4.79
N ALA A 57 -4.15 19.12 -3.79
CA ALA A 57 -5.24 18.35 -3.23
C ALA A 57 -6.55 19.12 -3.41
N TRP A 58 -7.62 18.39 -3.71
CA TRP A 58 -8.97 18.93 -3.71
C TRP A 58 -9.90 17.99 -2.94
N ALA A 59 -11.03 18.54 -2.50
CA ALA A 59 -12.06 17.80 -1.80
C ALA A 59 -12.96 17.09 -2.83
N GLU A 60 -13.05 15.77 -2.76
CA GLU A 60 -14.03 14.99 -3.49
C GLU A 60 -15.28 14.82 -2.62
N GLU A 61 -16.41 15.37 -3.05
CA GLU A 61 -17.70 15.11 -2.42
C GLU A 61 -18.13 13.67 -2.71
N LYS A 62 -18.41 12.91 -1.65
CA LYS A 62 -18.88 11.52 -1.70
C LYS A 62 -20.07 11.36 -0.76
N VAL A 63 -20.88 10.35 -1.02
CA VAL A 63 -22.04 10.01 -0.16
C VAL A 63 -21.70 8.76 0.62
N ALA A 64 -21.90 8.80 1.93
CA ALA A 64 -21.72 7.64 2.78
C ALA A 64 -22.68 6.53 2.30
N PRO A 65 -22.20 5.29 2.12
CA PRO A 65 -23.04 4.20 1.61
C PRO A 65 -24.28 4.02 2.50
N ALA A 66 -25.37 3.53 1.92
CA ALA A 66 -26.51 3.12 2.75
C ALA A 66 -26.09 1.97 3.67
N ARG A 67 -26.71 1.84 4.84
CA ARG A 67 -26.36 0.79 5.81
C ARG A 67 -26.37 -0.61 5.17
N ASP A 68 -27.41 -0.93 4.40
CA ASP A 68 -27.53 -2.22 3.70
C ASP A 68 -26.43 -2.43 2.65
N GLU A 69 -26.00 -1.36 1.97
CA GLU A 69 -24.91 -1.41 1.01
C GLU A 69 -23.56 -1.57 1.68
N TRP A 70 -23.37 -0.94 2.84
CA TRP A 70 -22.18 -1.08 3.65
C TRP A 70 -22.08 -2.48 4.27
N GLU A 71 -23.19 -3.04 4.76
CA GLU A 71 -23.25 -4.41 5.25
C GLU A 71 -23.02 -5.42 4.11
N ARG A 72 -23.57 -5.19 2.91
CA ARG A 72 -23.29 -6.00 1.71
C ARG A 72 -21.84 -5.88 1.23
N GLN A 73 -21.25 -4.68 1.23
CA GLN A 73 -19.84 -4.48 0.89
C GLN A 73 -18.92 -5.12 1.92
N ARG A 74 -19.22 -4.99 3.22
CA ARG A 74 -18.51 -5.67 4.30
C ARG A 74 -18.65 -7.19 4.20
N ALA A 75 -19.81 -7.71 3.82
CA ALA A 75 -20.04 -9.13 3.60
C ALA A 75 -19.33 -9.65 2.35
N ALA A 76 -19.24 -8.85 1.28
CA ALA A 76 -18.48 -9.18 0.08
C ALA A 76 -16.96 -9.12 0.31
N GLU A 77 -16.47 -8.10 1.04
CA GLU A 77 -15.08 -7.99 1.50
C GLU A 77 -14.72 -9.12 2.47
N ALA A 78 -15.63 -9.51 3.37
CA ALA A 78 -15.46 -10.67 4.25
C ALA A 78 -15.55 -12.00 3.49
N GLY A 79 -16.33 -12.07 2.41
CA GLY A 79 -16.44 -13.22 1.50
C GLY A 79 -15.23 -13.42 0.59
N GLY A 80 -14.47 -12.35 0.32
CA GLY A 80 -13.13 -12.41 -0.29
C GLY A 80 -12.01 -12.81 0.69
N ASP A 81 -12.32 -12.87 1.99
CA ASP A 81 -11.40 -13.22 3.08
C ASP A 81 -11.74 -14.57 3.75
N GLY A 82 -12.41 -15.47 3.01
CA GLY A 82 -12.63 -16.86 3.40
C GLY A 82 -11.34 -17.69 3.59
N ALA A 83 -10.16 -17.11 3.43
CA ALA A 83 -8.85 -17.75 3.66
C ALA A 83 -8.15 -17.33 4.96
N ARG A 84 -8.80 -16.54 5.83
CA ARG A 84 -8.25 -16.16 7.15
C ARG A 84 -9.15 -16.50 8.33
N ALA A 85 -9.86 -17.62 8.26
CA ALA A 85 -10.47 -18.22 9.45
C ALA A 85 -9.44 -19.05 10.24
N ALA A 86 -9.15 -18.59 11.46
CA ALA A 86 -8.50 -19.30 12.56
C ALA A 86 -7.20 -20.08 12.24
N ARG A 87 -6.05 -19.40 12.37
CA ARG A 87 -4.79 -20.12 12.62
C ARG A 87 -4.87 -20.79 13.99
N LYS A 88 -5.30 -22.06 14.03
CA LYS A 88 -4.85 -22.98 15.07
C LYS A 88 -3.32 -22.95 15.01
N VAL A 89 -2.68 -22.64 16.14
CA VAL A 89 -1.24 -22.84 16.32
C VAL A 89 -1.03 -24.35 16.39
N VAL A 90 -1.04 -25.00 15.24
CA VAL A 90 -0.32 -26.26 15.05
C VAL A 90 1.10 -25.86 14.74
N ALA A 91 2.04 -26.34 15.55
CA ALA A 91 3.45 -26.29 15.25
C ALA A 91 3.68 -27.05 13.93
N ALA A 92 3.64 -26.31 12.83
CA ALA A 92 3.87 -26.86 11.50
C ALA A 92 5.37 -26.82 11.23
N ASP A 93 6.00 -27.97 11.42
CA ASP A 93 7.25 -28.32 10.76
C ASP A 93 7.09 -28.18 9.23
N ARG A 94 8.11 -27.57 8.60
CA ARG A 94 8.34 -27.36 7.16
C ARG A 94 7.27 -26.60 6.37
N ARG A 95 7.50 -25.30 6.18
CA ARG A 95 6.85 -24.52 5.12
C ARG A 95 7.46 -24.87 3.77
N ALA A 96 6.67 -25.48 2.89
CA ALA A 96 7.03 -25.70 1.50
C ALA A 96 7.38 -24.36 0.82
N ALA A 97 8.41 -24.37 -0.03
CA ALA A 97 8.77 -23.23 -0.86
C ALA A 97 7.57 -22.84 -1.74
N PRO A 98 7.29 -21.53 -1.94
CA PRO A 98 6.30 -21.11 -2.91
C PRO A 98 6.72 -21.60 -4.30
N ALA A 99 5.80 -22.21 -5.03
CA ALA A 99 6.03 -22.62 -6.41
C ALA A 99 6.27 -21.39 -7.30
N ASP A 100 7.11 -21.53 -8.33
CA ASP A 100 7.55 -20.47 -9.26
C ASP A 100 6.44 -19.78 -10.09
N GLY A 101 5.17 -20.07 -9.81
CA GLY A 101 4.03 -19.52 -10.55
C GLY A 101 3.61 -18.16 -10.02
N ASP A 102 3.87 -17.12 -10.82
CA ASP A 102 3.34 -15.75 -10.71
C ASP A 102 4.03 -14.81 -9.69
N VAL A 103 5.33 -14.57 -9.87
CA VAL A 103 5.99 -13.40 -9.26
C VAL A 103 5.80 -12.18 -10.18
N PRO A 104 5.16 -11.09 -9.72
CA PRO A 104 4.99 -9.88 -10.52
C PRO A 104 6.32 -9.31 -11.03
N HIS A 105 6.38 -8.97 -12.32
CA HIS A 105 7.57 -8.45 -13.00
C HIS A 105 7.62 -6.91 -12.98
N ASP A 106 7.32 -6.30 -11.83
CA ASP A 106 7.28 -4.85 -11.66
C ASP A 106 8.68 -4.21 -11.63
N ILE A 107 8.75 -2.91 -11.94
CA ILE A 107 9.98 -2.12 -11.79
C ILE A 107 10.33 -1.99 -10.31
N LEU A 108 11.48 -2.52 -9.91
CA LEU A 108 11.92 -2.56 -8.51
C LEU A 108 12.69 -1.30 -8.08
N ILE A 109 12.91 -0.36 -9.00
CA ILE A 109 13.80 0.80 -8.82
C ILE A 109 13.00 2.10 -8.95
N VAL A 110 13.25 3.03 -8.03
CA VAL A 110 12.67 4.37 -8.09
C VAL A 110 13.34 5.17 -9.21
N ALA A 111 12.62 5.38 -10.31
CA ALA A 111 13.13 6.02 -11.52
C ALA A 111 13.79 7.37 -11.26
N SER A 112 13.17 8.23 -10.44
CA SER A 112 13.71 9.56 -10.14
C SER A 112 15.05 9.51 -9.39
N LYS A 113 15.25 8.52 -8.53
CA LYS A 113 16.50 8.35 -7.77
C LYS A 113 17.63 7.84 -8.66
N LEU A 114 17.35 6.85 -9.51
CA LEU A 114 18.33 6.35 -10.46
C LEU A 114 18.76 7.44 -11.45
N LYS A 115 17.79 8.12 -12.08
CA LYS A 115 18.06 9.18 -13.06
C LYS A 115 18.87 10.32 -12.43
N ALA A 116 18.54 10.71 -11.19
CA ALA A 116 19.29 11.71 -10.45
C ALA A 116 20.74 11.26 -10.18
N TYR A 117 20.95 10.00 -9.78
CA TYR A 117 22.29 9.46 -9.55
C TYR A 117 23.15 9.46 -10.81
N ILE A 118 22.63 8.95 -11.94
CA ILE A 118 23.37 8.89 -13.20
C ILE A 118 23.73 10.30 -13.68
N ARG A 119 22.78 11.24 -13.61
CA ARG A 119 23.01 12.63 -13.98
C ARG A 119 24.06 13.30 -13.07
N ALA A 120 24.00 13.09 -11.77
CA ALA A 120 24.96 13.66 -10.83
C ALA A 120 26.38 13.09 -11.04
N LYS A 121 26.48 11.79 -11.34
CA LYS A 121 27.78 11.12 -11.51
C LYS A 121 28.44 11.37 -12.86
N SER A 122 27.65 11.55 -13.91
CA SER A 122 28.16 11.56 -15.30
C SER A 122 27.61 12.65 -16.21
N GLY A 123 26.63 13.43 -15.76
CA GLY A 123 25.89 14.39 -16.61
C GLY A 123 24.93 13.74 -17.61
N MET A 124 24.92 12.41 -17.73
CA MET A 124 24.12 11.70 -18.74
C MET A 124 22.63 11.68 -18.40
N ARG A 125 21.81 11.61 -19.46
CA ARG A 125 20.37 11.28 -19.36
C ARG A 125 20.21 9.76 -19.46
N THR A 126 19.12 9.23 -18.91
CA THR A 126 18.87 7.79 -18.85
C THR A 126 17.51 7.48 -19.49
N SER A 127 17.47 6.50 -20.38
CA SER A 127 16.22 6.00 -20.97
C SER A 127 15.41 5.18 -19.96
N ASP A 128 14.13 4.98 -20.24
CA ASP A 128 13.26 4.17 -19.37
C ASP A 128 13.60 2.68 -19.43
N THR A 129 14.14 2.19 -20.55
CA THR A 129 14.63 0.81 -20.71
C THR A 129 15.73 0.43 -19.71
N CYS A 130 16.49 1.39 -19.19
CA CYS A 130 17.46 1.13 -18.13
C CYS A 130 16.78 0.67 -16.82
N LEU A 131 15.54 1.10 -16.56
CA LEU A 131 14.80 0.72 -15.35
C LEU A 131 14.42 -0.76 -15.38
N GLU A 132 13.99 -1.24 -16.54
CA GLU A 132 13.67 -2.65 -16.76
C GLU A 132 14.92 -3.52 -16.61
N ALA A 133 15.99 -3.16 -17.33
CA ALA A 133 17.26 -3.90 -17.31
C ALA A 133 17.84 -4.00 -15.89
N LEU A 134 17.86 -2.90 -15.14
CA LEU A 134 18.35 -2.90 -13.77
C LEU A 134 17.39 -3.63 -12.81
N SER A 135 16.09 -3.59 -13.04
CA SER A 135 15.13 -4.37 -12.24
C SER A 135 15.35 -5.87 -12.41
N THR A 136 15.68 -6.32 -13.63
CA THR A 136 16.08 -7.72 -13.88
C THR A 136 17.32 -8.10 -13.09
N ILE A 137 18.37 -7.27 -13.13
CA ILE A 137 19.61 -7.51 -12.35
C ILE A 137 19.30 -7.62 -10.85
N VAL A 138 18.44 -6.74 -10.32
CA VAL A 138 18.05 -6.78 -8.90
C VAL A 138 17.29 -8.07 -8.57
N ARG A 139 16.39 -8.54 -9.45
CA ARG A 139 15.68 -9.82 -9.24
C ARG A 139 16.66 -10.99 -9.21
N ASP A 140 17.60 -11.04 -10.14
CA ASP A 140 18.60 -12.12 -10.18
C ASP A 140 19.48 -12.13 -8.93
N ALA A 141 19.90 -10.94 -8.46
CA ALA A 141 20.64 -10.79 -7.21
C ALA A 141 19.83 -11.27 -6.00
N CYS A 142 18.53 -10.94 -5.94
CA CYS A 142 17.63 -11.42 -4.89
C CYS A 142 17.45 -12.95 -4.93
N ASN A 143 17.29 -13.54 -6.11
CA ASN A 143 17.14 -14.98 -6.28
C ASN A 143 18.37 -15.75 -5.79
N GLU A 144 19.57 -15.24 -6.08
CA GLU A 144 20.82 -15.78 -5.56
C GLU A 144 20.91 -15.63 -4.02
N ALA A 145 20.54 -14.47 -3.49
CA ALA A 145 20.56 -14.21 -2.06
C ALA A 145 19.58 -15.13 -1.30
N ILE A 146 18.39 -15.38 -1.86
CA ILE A 146 17.41 -16.34 -1.33
C ILE A 146 17.99 -17.75 -1.29
N ARG A 147 18.62 -18.21 -2.39
CA ARG A 147 19.25 -19.53 -2.44
C ARG A 147 20.32 -19.71 -1.38
N ARG A 148 21.17 -18.71 -1.16
CA ARG A 148 22.20 -18.72 -0.10
C ARG A 148 21.59 -18.75 1.29
N ALA A 149 20.59 -17.92 1.55
CA ALA A 149 19.90 -17.92 2.84
C ALA A 149 19.25 -19.28 3.13
N ALA A 150 18.62 -19.89 2.13
CA ALA A 150 18.02 -21.21 2.23
C ALA A 150 19.07 -22.32 2.47
N ALA A 151 20.22 -22.26 1.80
CA ALA A 151 21.33 -23.18 2.01
C ALA A 151 21.89 -23.13 3.46
N ASP A 152 21.86 -21.94 4.06
CA ASP A 152 22.23 -21.74 5.48
C ASP A 152 21.10 -22.12 6.46
N GLY A 153 19.98 -22.69 5.98
CA GLY A 153 18.81 -23.03 6.81
C GLY A 153 18.05 -21.81 7.35
N ARG A 154 18.30 -20.61 6.81
CA ARG A 154 17.65 -19.37 7.26
C ARG A 154 16.40 -19.08 6.46
N GLN A 155 15.45 -18.43 7.11
CA GLN A 155 14.22 -17.90 6.49
C GLN A 155 14.29 -16.39 6.24
N THR A 156 15.45 -15.77 6.52
CA THR A 156 15.69 -14.33 6.39
C THR A 156 16.89 -14.10 5.49
N VAL A 157 16.67 -13.41 4.37
CA VAL A 157 17.73 -12.87 3.50
C VAL A 157 18.39 -11.70 4.21
N MET A 158 19.72 -11.70 4.27
CA MET A 158 20.52 -10.70 4.95
C MET A 158 21.50 -10.04 3.97
N GLY A 159 22.02 -8.86 4.32
CA GLY A 159 22.97 -8.15 3.45
C GLY A 159 24.19 -8.99 3.03
N ARG A 160 24.67 -9.88 3.90
CA ARG A 160 25.78 -10.82 3.62
C ARG A 160 25.49 -11.85 2.52
N ASP A 161 24.23 -12.03 2.14
CA ASP A 161 23.81 -12.94 1.08
C ASP A 161 24.05 -12.33 -0.31
N PHE A 162 24.11 -11.00 -0.39
CA PHE A 162 24.47 -10.25 -1.59
C PHE A 162 26.00 -10.11 -1.70
N ARG A 163 26.70 -11.22 -1.93
CA ARG A 163 28.15 -11.19 -2.22
C ARG A 163 28.35 -10.99 -3.72
N ARG A 164 29.03 -9.88 -4.06
CA ARG A 164 29.31 -9.30 -5.38
C ARG A 164 28.17 -8.46 -5.94
N TYR A 165 28.30 -7.13 -5.86
CA TYR A 165 28.07 -6.14 -6.94
C TYR A 165 28.79 -4.84 -6.56
#